data_AF-A0A7Y3LC69-F1
#
_entry.id   AF-A0A7Y3LC69-F1
#
_cell.length_a   1.000
_cell.length_b   1.000
_cell.length_c   1.000
_cell.angle_alpha   90.00
_cell.angle_beta   90.00
_cell.angle_gamma   90.00
#
_symmetry.space_group_name_H-M   'P 1'
#
loop_
_entity.id
_entity.type
_entity.pdbx_description
1 polymer ?
#
loop_
_entity_poly.entity_id
_entity_poly.type
_entity_poly.pdbx_seq_one_letter_code
_entity_poly.pdbx_strand_id
1 'polypeptide(L)'
;MGWPEELRRYSQHLDKVGLALEHKVPWPGNYTPGESLGKMPAKYRQDAAELLNRTNELATQLKGQMATVEKVLRQSEMRDPGGRVVLLDVLG
;
A
#
# COMPACT_ATOMS: atom_id res chain seq x y z
N MET A 1 -19.46 -3.43 -16.56
CA MET A 1 -19.35 -2.83 -15.20
C MET A 1 -19.38 -1.32 -15.31
N GLY A 2 -19.89 -0.61 -14.30
CA GLY A 2 -20.02 0.85 -14.32
C GLY A 2 -19.12 1.56 -13.30
N TRP A 3 -18.95 2.88 -13.46
CA TRP A 3 -18.13 3.72 -12.59
C TRP A 3 -18.40 3.61 -11.08
N PRO A 4 -19.67 3.53 -10.58
CA PRO A 4 -19.92 3.34 -9.15
C PRO A 4 -19.35 2.04 -8.58
N GLU A 5 -19.41 0.97 -9.38
CA GLU A 5 -18.91 -0.33 -8.97
C GLU A 5 -17.38 -0.37 -9.00
N GLU A 6 -16.78 0.27 -10.00
CA GLU A 6 -15.33 0.42 -10.08
C GLU A 6 -14.77 1.20 -8.88
N LEU A 7 -15.36 2.35 -8.56
CA LEU A 7 -14.91 3.17 -7.42
C LEU A 7 -15.03 2.40 -6.09
N ARG A 8 -16.10 1.61 -5.95
CA ARG A 8 -16.29 0.74 -4.79
C ARG A 8 -15.23 -0.37 -4.74
N ARG A 9 -14.94 -1.04 -5.85
CA ARG A 9 -13.90 -2.08 -5.93
C ARG A 9 -12.52 -1.50 -5.62
N TYR A 10 -12.22 -0.30 -6.11
CA TYR A 10 -10.97 0.38 -5.81
C TYR A 10 -10.90 0.77 -4.32
N SER A 11 -11.98 1.30 -3.74
CA SER A 11 -12.07 1.58 -2.29
C SER A 11 -11.79 0.34 -1.43
N GLN A 12 -12.44 -0.78 -1.74
CA GLN A 12 -12.22 -2.06 -1.06
C GLN A 12 -10.79 -2.58 -1.22
N HIS A 13 -10.16 -2.32 -2.37
CA HIS A 13 -8.76 -2.64 -2.57
C HIS A 13 -7.86 -1.79 -1.67
N LEU A 14 -8.11 -0.48 -1.56
CA LEU A 14 -7.39 0.40 -0.63
C LEU A 14 -7.56 -0.02 0.83
N ASP A 15 -8.75 -0.49 1.23
CA ASP A 15 -8.97 -1.06 2.57
C ASP A 15 -8.05 -2.26 2.84
N LYS A 16 -7.97 -3.19 1.87
CA LYS A 16 -7.09 -4.37 1.97
C LYS A 16 -5.61 -3.96 2.03
N VAL A 17 -5.21 -2.95 1.27
CA VAL A 17 -3.84 -2.40 1.31
C VAL A 17 -3.56 -1.77 2.68
N GLY A 18 -4.49 -0.97 3.22
CA GLY A 18 -4.38 -0.39 4.55
C GLY A 18 -4.22 -1.46 5.63
N LEU A 19 -5.06 -2.50 5.60
CA LEU A 19 -4.95 -3.65 6.51
C LEU A 19 -3.59 -4.36 6.39
N ALA A 20 -3.07 -4.53 5.18
CA ALA A 20 -1.74 -5.11 4.96
C ALA A 20 -0.62 -4.27 5.59
N LEU A 21 -0.70 -2.94 5.46
CA LEU A 21 0.26 -2.02 6.06
C LEU A 21 0.17 -1.97 7.59
N GLU A 22 -1.04 -2.02 8.15
CA GLU A 22 -1.27 -1.92 9.60
C GLU A 22 -0.97 -3.24 10.32
N HIS A 23 -1.50 -4.35 9.82
CA HIS A 23 -1.43 -5.65 10.50
C HIS A 23 -0.29 -6.55 10.00
N LYS A 24 0.59 -6.04 9.14
CA LYS A 24 1.72 -6.79 8.54
C LYS A 24 1.27 -8.10 7.86
N VAL A 25 0.07 -8.10 7.28
CA VAL A 25 -0.47 -9.24 6.53
C VAL A 25 0.00 -9.22 5.07
N PRO A 26 -0.10 -10.34 4.33
CA PRO A 26 0.35 -10.40 2.94
C PRO A 26 -0.29 -9.34 2.04
N TRP A 27 0.50 -8.81 1.11
CA TRP A 27 0.06 -7.82 0.15
C TRP A 27 -1.11 -8.33 -0.71
N PRO A 28 -2.21 -7.57 -0.88
CA PRO A 28 -3.42 -8.05 -1.57
C PRO A 28 -3.28 -8.15 -3.11
N GLY A 29 -2.10 -7.86 -3.66
CA GLY A 29 -1.84 -7.89 -5.10
C GLY A 29 -2.08 -6.54 -5.79
N ASN A 30 -1.99 -6.51 -7.12
CA ASN A 30 -2.24 -5.30 -7.90
C ASN A 30 -3.75 -5.09 -8.13
N TYR A 31 -4.18 -3.83 -8.22
CA TYR A 31 -5.52 -3.50 -8.68
C TYR A 31 -5.62 -3.64 -10.20
N THR A 32 -6.57 -4.44 -10.70
CA THR A 32 -6.87 -4.56 -12.13
C THR A 32 -8.24 -3.96 -12.41
N PRO A 33 -8.30 -2.87 -13.21
CA PRO A 33 -9.57 -2.26 -13.60
C PRO A 33 -10.47 -3.24 -14.38
N GLY A 34 -11.79 -3.04 -14.31
CA GLY A 34 -12.72 -3.79 -15.16
C GLY A 34 -12.51 -3.56 -16.66
N GLU A 35 -12.84 -4.56 -17.50
CA GLU A 35 -12.81 -4.45 -18.97
C GLU A 35 -13.74 -3.31 -19.43
N SER A 36 -13.14 -2.23 -19.91
CA SER A 36 -13.81 -1.09 -20.55
C SER A 36 -14.68 -0.19 -19.67
N LEU A 37 -14.03 0.79 -19.04
CA LEU A 37 -14.68 1.99 -18.53
C LEU A 37 -14.50 3.12 -19.55
N GLY A 38 -15.61 3.62 -20.13
CA GLY A 38 -15.59 4.88 -20.89
C GLY A 38 -15.23 6.07 -19.99
N LYS A 39 -15.13 7.29 -20.54
CA LYS A 39 -14.76 8.50 -19.74
C LYS A 39 -15.61 8.63 -18.46
N MET A 40 -14.95 8.88 -17.33
CA MET A 40 -15.62 9.06 -16.03
C MET A 40 -16.59 10.25 -16.05
N PRO A 41 -17.89 10.02 -15.75
CA PRO A 41 -18.85 11.09 -15.60
C PRO A 41 -18.44 12.08 -14.50
N ALA A 42 -18.70 13.37 -14.73
CA ALA A 42 -18.29 14.44 -13.81
C ALA A 42 -18.85 14.30 -12.39
N LYS A 43 -20.03 13.67 -12.25
CA LYS A 43 -20.67 13.41 -10.95
C LYS A 43 -19.87 12.53 -9.99
N TYR A 44 -18.90 11.75 -10.49
CA TYR A 44 -18.04 10.90 -9.66
C TYR A 44 -16.66 11.50 -9.38
N ARG A 45 -16.40 12.76 -9.79
CA ARG A 45 -15.08 13.38 -9.59
C ARG A 45 -14.72 13.53 -8.12
N GLN A 46 -15.69 13.81 -7.26
CA GLN A 46 -15.47 13.97 -5.82
C GLN A 46 -15.03 12.63 -5.22
N ASP A 47 -15.81 11.57 -5.42
CA ASP A 47 -15.47 10.21 -4.97
C ASP A 47 -14.08 9.77 -5.48
N ALA A 48 -13.76 10.05 -6.75
CA ALA A 48 -12.46 9.74 -7.31
C ALA A 48 -11.33 10.55 -6.66
N ALA A 49 -11.56 11.81 -6.32
CA ALA A 49 -10.58 12.65 -5.63
C ALA A 49 -10.32 12.15 -4.19
N GLU A 50 -11.35 11.72 -3.48
CA GLU A 50 -11.20 11.11 -2.15
C GLU A 50 -10.38 9.82 -2.20
N LEU A 51 -10.65 8.96 -3.19
CA LEU A 51 -9.86 7.74 -3.39
C LEU A 51 -8.41 8.04 -3.76
N LEU A 52 -8.15 9.06 -4.58
CA LEU A 52 -6.78 9.49 -4.89
C LEU A 52 -6.04 10.02 -3.67
N ASN A 53 -6.70 10.81 -2.83
CA ASN A 53 -6.11 11.29 -1.57
C ASN A 53 -5.73 10.12 -0.66
N ARG A 54 -6.65 9.16 -0.49
CA ARG A 54 -6.40 7.95 0.30
C ARG A 54 -5.25 7.10 -0.24
N THR A 55 -5.14 6.97 -1.56
CA THR A 55 -4.00 6.31 -2.21
C THR A 55 -2.68 7.01 -1.89
N ASN A 56 -2.65 8.35 -1.90
CA ASN A 56 -1.45 9.12 -1.58
C ASN A 56 -1.03 8.97 -0.11
N GLU A 57 -1.98 8.92 0.82
CA GLU A 57 -1.74 8.67 2.24
C GLU A 57 -1.09 7.29 2.44
N LEU A 58 -1.69 6.25 1.85
CA LEU A 58 -1.14 4.88 1.91
C LEU A 58 0.24 4.79 1.26
N ALA A 59 0.47 5.47 0.13
CA ALA A 59 1.78 5.52 -0.51
C ALA A 59 2.84 6.20 0.37
N THR A 60 2.46 7.24 1.12
CA THR A 60 3.35 7.91 2.07
C THR A 60 3.70 7.00 3.25
N GLN A 61 2.70 6.29 3.79
CA GLN A 61 2.90 5.31 4.86
C GLN A 61 3.84 4.18 4.42
N LEU A 62 3.62 3.63 3.23
CA LEU A 62 4.49 2.58 2.66
C LEU A 62 5.94 3.07 2.50
N LYS A 63 6.15 4.29 1.98
CA LYS A 63 7.51 4.88 1.87
C LYS A 63 8.18 5.03 3.23
N GLY A 64 7.43 5.43 4.26
CA GLY A 64 7.94 5.53 5.63
C GLY A 64 8.38 4.17 6.21
N GLN A 65 7.58 3.13 5.98
CA GLN A 65 7.93 1.77 6.39
C GLN A 65 9.15 1.24 5.63
N MET A 66 9.24 1.45 4.31
CA MET A 66 10.40 1.06 3.51
C MET A 66 11.69 1.73 3.98
N ALA A 67 11.64 3.04 4.27
CA ALA A 67 12.80 3.76 4.80
C ALA A 67 13.27 3.19 6.17
N THR A 68 12.32 2.73 6.98
CA THR A 68 12.63 2.08 8.28
C THR A 68 13.31 0.73 8.06
N VAL A 69 12.79 -0.10 7.15
CA VAL A 69 13.41 -1.39 6.79
C VAL A 69 14.82 -1.18 6.24
N GLU A 70 15.01 -0.22 5.33
CA GLU A 70 16.33 0.09 4.76
C GLU A 70 17.32 0.53 5.85
N LYS A 71 16.88 1.36 6.80
CA LYS A 71 17.71 1.77 7.95
C LYS A 71 18.11 0.57 8.82
N VAL A 72 17.18 -0.34 9.10
CA VAL A 72 17.46 -1.57 9.88
C VAL A 72 18.44 -2.46 9.14
N LEU A 73 18.27 -2.67 7.83
CA LEU A 73 19.18 -3.47 7.01
C LEU A 73 20.59 -2.88 7.01
N ARG A 74 20.75 -1.58 6.75
CA ARG A 74 22.06 -0.90 6.78
C ARG A 74 22.73 -1.00 8.16
N GLN A 75 21.96 -0.81 9.24
CA GLN A 75 22.49 -0.97 10.61
C GLN A 75 22.91 -2.41 10.92
N SER A 76 22.22 -3.39 10.32
CA SER A 76 22.56 -4.79 10.47
C SER A 76 23.79 -5.20 9.66
N GLU A 77 23.97 -4.65 8.46
CA GLU A 77 25.18 -4.84 7.64
C GLU A 77 26.43 -4.25 8.32
N MET A 78 26.29 -3.14 9.05
CA MET A 78 27.42 -2.51 9.76
C MET A 78 27.86 -3.27 11.03
N ARG A 79 27.12 -4.30 11.48
CA ARG A 79 27.42 -5.02 12.74
C ARG A 79 28.04 -6.41 12.57
N ASP A 80 28.28 -6.91 11.36
CA ASP A 80 28.87 -8.25 11.18
C ASP A 80 29.70 -8.38 9.88
N PRO A 81 31.05 -8.50 9.95
CA PRO A 81 31.86 -8.89 8.79
C PRO A 81 31.80 -10.40 8.46
N GLY A 82 30.94 -11.18 9.12
CA GLY A 82 30.86 -12.64 9.03
C GLY A 82 29.54 -13.22 8.47
N GLY A 83 28.55 -12.38 8.10
CA GLY A 83 27.33 -12.81 7.41
C GLY A 83 26.23 -13.45 8.28
N ARG A 84 26.22 -13.27 9.61
CA ARG A 84 25.09 -13.73 10.46
C ARG A 84 24.29 -12.56 11.02
N VAL A 85 23.35 -12.06 10.22
CA VAL A 85 22.32 -11.12 10.71
C VAL A 85 21.30 -11.89 11.55
N VAL A 86 21.30 -11.64 12.86
CA VAL A 86 20.26 -12.11 13.78
C VAL A 86 19.11 -11.10 13.72
N LEU A 87 18.08 -11.39 12.92
CA LEU A 87 16.76 -10.75 13.01
C LEU A 87 16.04 -11.28 14.26
N LEU A 88 16.44 -10.82 15.45
CA LEU A 88 15.64 -10.96 16.67
C LEU A 88 15.39 -9.55 17.22
N ASP A 89 14.14 -9.32 17.64
CA ASP A 89 13.60 -8.12 18.32
C ASP A 89 13.11 -6.93 17.47
N VAL A 90 12.16 -7.16 16.55
CA VAL A 90 11.20 -6.11 16.12
C VAL A 90 9.72 -6.56 16.29
N LEU A 91 9.49 -7.61 17.08
CA LEU A 91 8.16 -8.04 17.51
C LEU A 91 8.16 -8.25 19.03
N GLY A 92 8.36 -7.15 19.75
CA GLY A 92 8.06 -7.00 21.18
C GLY A 92 7.15 -5.81 21.37
#